data_AF-A0A8X6M498-F1
#
_entry.id   AF-A0A8X6M498-F1
#
_cell.length_a   1.000
_cell.length_b   1.000
_cell.length_c   1.000
_cell.angle_alpha   90.00
_cell.angle_beta   90.00
_cell.angle_gamma   90.00
#
_symmetry.space_group_name_H-M   'P 1'
#
loop_
_entity.id
_entity.type
_entity.pdbx_description
1 polymer ?
#
loop_
_entity_poly.entity_id
_entity_poly.type
_entity_poly.pdbx_seq_one_letter_code
_entity_poly.pdbx_strand_id
1 'polypeptide(L)'
;MCCKSITSGSCMSGRSAEHNIFKEKSDPTIYAILNIKNCYAISSWRLLIDLPMLRHIKNCNEEEAHRQLGTNERCTTLDELDAFISILCARGIFGAKNLEFYILFFGVHIFPRYYGEG
;
A
#
# COMPACT_ATOMS: atom_id res chain seq x y z
N MET A 1 4.82 -36.85 14.27
CA MET A 1 4.91 -37.69 15.49
C MET A 1 3.56 -37.66 16.18
N CYS A 2 2.88 -38.81 16.23
CA CYS A 2 1.64 -38.99 16.99
C CYS A 2 1.98 -39.27 18.46
N CYS A 3 1.26 -38.64 19.38
CA CYS A 3 1.16 -39.14 20.76
C CYS A 3 -0.30 -39.37 21.09
N LYS A 4 -0.70 -40.64 21.18
CA LYS A 4 -1.87 -41.07 21.94
C LYS A 4 -1.42 -41.33 23.37
N SER A 5 -2.20 -40.86 24.34
CA SER A 5 -2.17 -41.32 25.72
C SER A 5 -3.62 -41.54 26.16
N ILE A 6 -3.94 -42.77 26.56
CA ILE A 6 -5.23 -43.13 27.17
C ILE A 6 -4.97 -43.29 28.67
N THR A 7 -5.73 -42.55 29.47
CA THR A 7 -5.94 -42.85 30.90
C THR A 7 -7.41 -42.65 31.21
N SER A 8 -8.06 -43.74 31.63
CA SER A 8 -9.46 -43.82 32.03
C SER A 8 -9.68 -43.26 33.43
N GLY A 9 -10.64 -42.34 33.60
CA GLY A 9 -11.08 -41.89 34.92
C GLY A 9 -12.21 -40.85 34.88
N SER A 10 -13.41 -41.31 35.22
CA SER A 10 -14.55 -40.57 35.83
C SER A 10 -15.27 -39.46 35.03
N CYS A 11 -16.58 -39.60 34.98
CA CYS A 11 -17.57 -38.74 34.36
C CYS A 11 -17.60 -37.34 34.98
N MET A 12 -17.05 -36.34 34.28
CA MET A 12 -17.38 -34.93 34.43
C MET A 12 -17.33 -34.31 33.03
N SER A 13 -18.45 -34.37 32.29
CA SER A 13 -18.61 -33.63 31.04
C SER A 13 -18.83 -32.14 31.37
N GLY A 14 -17.78 -31.51 31.90
CA GLY A 14 -17.66 -30.07 31.87
C GLY A 14 -17.09 -29.71 30.51
N ARG A 15 -17.84 -28.92 29.71
CA ARG A 15 -17.21 -28.19 28.61
C ARG A 15 -16.10 -27.36 29.24
N SER A 16 -14.84 -27.73 29.04
CA SER A 16 -13.77 -26.76 29.21
C SER A 16 -14.15 -25.63 28.27
N ALA A 17 -14.51 -24.48 28.85
CA ALA A 17 -14.49 -23.26 28.08
C ALA A 17 -13.03 -23.16 27.63
N GLU A 18 -12.72 -23.56 26.41
CA GLU A 18 -11.54 -23.04 25.75
C GLU A 18 -11.86 -21.56 25.59
N HIS A 19 -11.41 -20.78 26.57
CA HIS A 19 -11.52 -19.34 26.53
C HIS A 19 -10.87 -18.98 25.20
N ASN A 20 -11.54 -18.15 24.37
CA ASN A 20 -11.00 -17.64 23.12
C ASN A 20 -9.71 -16.85 23.43
N ILE A 21 -8.60 -17.57 23.65
CA ILE A 21 -7.28 -16.99 23.76
C ILE A 21 -7.02 -16.51 22.34
N PHE A 22 -7.25 -15.22 22.13
CA PHE A 22 -6.91 -14.55 20.90
C PHE A 22 -5.40 -14.67 20.75
N LYS A 23 -4.95 -15.74 20.09
CA LYS A 23 -3.55 -15.92 19.70
C LYS A 23 -3.35 -14.97 18.54
N GLU A 24 -3.04 -13.72 18.86
CA GLU A 24 -2.64 -12.73 17.88
C GLU A 24 -1.40 -13.29 17.16
N LYS A 25 -1.61 -13.74 15.93
CA LYS A 25 -0.54 -14.23 15.07
C LYS A 25 -0.02 -13.03 14.30
N SER A 26 1.29 -12.78 14.36
CA SER A 26 1.95 -11.65 13.68
C SER A 26 2.05 -11.81 12.15
N ASP A 27 1.09 -12.50 11.54
CA ASP A 27 1.06 -12.77 10.10
C ASP A 27 0.20 -11.73 9.37
N PRO A 28 0.49 -11.46 8.09
CA PRO A 28 -0.42 -10.70 7.24
C PRO A 28 -1.82 -11.30 7.25
N THR A 29 -2.83 -10.44 7.22
CA THR A 29 -4.22 -10.89 7.16
C THR A 29 -4.47 -11.71 5.91
N ILE A 30 -5.46 -12.61 5.96
CA ILE A 30 -5.87 -13.40 4.78
C ILE A 30 -6.20 -12.47 3.60
N TYR A 31 -6.80 -11.31 3.88
CA TYR A 31 -7.07 -10.29 2.87
C TYR A 31 -5.79 -9.78 2.18
N ALA A 32 -4.75 -9.43 2.95
CA ALA A 32 -3.47 -9.02 2.39
C ALA A 32 -2.81 -10.14 1.58
N ILE A 33 -2.82 -11.37 2.12
CA ILE A 33 -2.26 -12.55 1.45
C ILE A 33 -2.90 -12.79 0.09
N LEU A 34 -4.24 -12.72 -0.01
CA LEU A 34 -4.94 -12.93 -1.28
C LEU A 34 -4.60 -11.86 -2.31
N ASN A 35 -4.55 -10.59 -1.89
CA ASN A 35 -4.21 -9.47 -2.77
C ASN A 35 -2.75 -9.49 -3.25
N ILE A 36 -1.83 -10.06 -2.46
CA ILE A 36 -0.43 -10.29 -2.86
C ILE A 36 -0.31 -11.51 -3.79
N LYS A 37 -0.98 -12.62 -3.45
CA LYS A 37 -0.90 -13.89 -4.21
C LYS A 37 -1.51 -13.83 -5.60
N ASN A 38 -2.49 -12.96 -5.82
CA ASN A 38 -3.09 -12.78 -7.13
C ASN A 38 -2.15 -12.08 -8.15
N CYS A 39 -0.87 -11.85 -7.80
CA CYS A 39 0.23 -11.42 -8.67
C CYS A 39 0.06 -10.06 -9.36
N TYR A 40 -0.95 -9.26 -9.02
CA TYR A 40 -1.07 -7.91 -9.53
C TYR A 40 -0.31 -6.94 -8.62
N ALA A 41 0.74 -6.31 -9.17
CA ALA A 41 1.48 -5.26 -8.47
C ALA A 41 0.54 -4.14 -7.98
N ILE A 42 -0.50 -3.84 -8.76
CA ILE A 42 -1.52 -2.82 -8.43
C ILE A 42 -2.35 -3.21 -7.21
N SER A 43 -2.79 -4.47 -7.07
CA SER A 43 -3.58 -4.88 -5.90
C SER A 43 -2.76 -4.82 -4.62
N SER A 44 -1.49 -5.24 -4.69
CA SER A 44 -0.54 -5.13 -3.56
C SER A 44 -0.24 -3.66 -3.23
N TRP A 45 -0.07 -2.81 -4.25
CA TRP A 45 0.14 -1.38 -4.09
C TRP A 45 -1.04 -0.71 -3.36
N ARG A 46 -2.27 -1.07 -3.72
CA ARG A 46 -3.48 -0.52 -3.09
C ARG A 46 -3.70 -0.96 -1.64
N LEU A 47 -3.02 -2.01 -1.17
CA LEU A 47 -2.98 -2.34 0.26
C LEU A 47 -2.09 -1.36 1.05
N LEU A 48 -1.08 -0.79 0.40
CA LEU A 48 -0.14 0.15 1.02
C LEU A 48 -0.64 1.59 0.92
N ILE A 49 -1.16 1.97 -0.25
CA ILE A 49 -1.66 3.31 -0.53
C ILE A 49 -3.08 3.21 -1.11
N ASP A 50 -4.06 3.49 -0.28
CA ASP A 50 -5.45 3.47 -0.67
C ASP A 50 -5.90 4.81 -1.31
N LEU A 51 -7.08 4.79 -1.92
CA LEU A 51 -7.64 5.95 -2.59
C LEU A 51 -7.99 7.11 -1.62
N PRO A 52 -8.58 6.86 -0.43
CA PRO A 52 -8.72 7.90 0.60
C PRO A 52 -7.42 8.61 0.97
N MET A 53 -6.32 7.89 1.16
CA MET A 53 -5.00 8.45 1.45
C MET A 53 -4.51 9.33 0.31
N LEU A 54 -4.62 8.87 -0.94
CA LEU A 54 -4.26 9.69 -2.10
C LEU A 54 -5.06 10.99 -2.17
N ARG A 55 -6.38 10.93 -1.93
CA ARG A 55 -7.22 12.12 -1.87
C ARG A 55 -6.80 13.07 -0.76
N HIS A 56 -6.48 12.53 0.41
CA HIS A 56 -6.02 13.35 1.53
C HIS A 56 -4.70 14.06 1.20
N ILE A 57 -3.71 13.34 0.67
CA ILE A 57 -2.43 13.91 0.24
C ILE A 57 -2.66 14.99 -0.83
N LYS A 58 -3.51 14.72 -1.83
CA LYS A 58 -3.87 15.70 -2.86
C LYS A 58 -4.42 16.98 -2.25
N ASN A 59 -5.40 16.87 -1.35
CA ASN A 59 -6.02 18.05 -0.73
C ASN A 59 -4.98 18.87 0.05
N CYS A 60 -4.15 18.21 0.86
CA CYS A 60 -3.09 18.90 1.60
C CYS A 60 -2.07 19.59 0.67
N ASN A 61 -1.71 18.95 -0.44
CA ASN A 61 -0.81 19.53 -1.43
C ASN A 61 -1.42 20.76 -2.13
N GLU A 62 -2.72 20.70 -2.46
CA GLU A 62 -3.44 21.81 -3.07
C GLU A 62 -3.58 22.99 -2.10
N GLU A 63 -3.89 22.73 -0.83
CA GLU A 63 -3.95 23.75 0.23
C GLU A 63 -2.58 24.42 0.43
N GLU A 64 -1.50 23.64 0.49
CA GLU A 64 -0.15 24.17 0.66
C GLU A 64 0.32 24.94 -0.59
N ALA A 65 0.03 24.44 -1.79
CA ALA A 65 0.35 25.12 -3.04
C ALA A 65 -0.38 26.47 -3.12
N HIS A 66 -1.66 26.50 -2.74
CA HIS A 66 -2.44 27.72 -2.67
C HIS A 66 -1.83 28.72 -1.67
N ARG A 67 -1.41 28.25 -0.49
CA ARG A 67 -0.77 29.07 0.53
C ARG A 67 0.54 29.70 0.06
N GLN A 68 1.37 28.95 -0.66
CA GLN A 68 2.72 29.38 -1.05
C GLN A 68 2.75 30.19 -2.35
N LEU A 69 1.95 29.81 -3.34
CA LEU A 69 2.02 30.34 -4.69
C LEU A 69 0.88 31.31 -5.00
N GLY A 70 -0.19 31.33 -4.22
CA GLY A 70 -1.35 32.19 -4.44
C GLY A 70 -2.10 31.90 -5.74
N THR A 71 -1.80 30.78 -6.41
CA THR A 71 -2.44 30.39 -7.67
C THR A 71 -3.29 29.13 -7.48
N ASN A 72 -4.35 29.03 -8.30
CA ASN A 72 -5.23 27.86 -8.37
C ASN A 72 -4.92 26.98 -9.60
N GLU A 73 -3.80 27.23 -10.28
CA GLU A 73 -3.65 26.87 -11.69
C GLU A 73 -3.22 25.42 -11.94
N ARG A 74 -2.88 24.65 -10.90
CA ARG A 74 -2.41 23.27 -11.11
C ARG A 74 -2.88 22.29 -10.03
N CYS A 75 -4.06 21.75 -10.24
CA CYS A 75 -4.54 20.57 -9.52
C CYS A 75 -3.87 19.31 -10.08
N THR A 76 -2.99 18.67 -9.29
CA THR A 76 -2.45 17.34 -9.64
C THR A 76 -3.57 16.31 -9.61
N THR A 77 -3.69 15.51 -10.65
CA THR A 77 -4.65 14.40 -10.68
C THR A 77 -4.25 13.29 -9.72
N LEU A 78 -5.20 12.43 -9.32
CA LEU A 78 -4.88 11.29 -8.45
C LEU A 78 -3.90 10.31 -9.11
N ASP A 79 -3.99 10.14 -10.43
CA ASP A 79 -3.11 9.26 -11.19
C ASP A 79 -1.68 9.82 -11.27
N GLU A 80 -1.52 11.13 -11.48
CA GLU A 80 -0.21 11.80 -11.43
C GLU A 80 0.43 11.67 -10.05
N LEU A 81 -0.37 11.83 -8.98
CA LEU A 81 0.11 11.67 -7.61
C LEU A 81 0.52 10.22 -7.32
N ASP A 82 -0.29 9.24 -7.74
CA ASP A 82 -0.01 7.81 -7.58
C ASP A 82 1.26 7.39 -8.32
N ALA A 83 1.44 7.87 -9.55
CA ALA A 83 2.65 7.68 -10.35
C ALA A 83 3.87 8.34 -9.68
N PHE A 84 3.73 9.57 -9.20
CA PHE A 84 4.79 10.28 -8.49
C PHE A 84 5.27 9.49 -7.26
N ILE A 85 4.37 9.00 -6.42
CA ILE A 85 4.71 8.22 -5.23
C ILE A 85 5.35 6.88 -5.63
N SER A 86 4.83 6.22 -6.67
CA SER A 86 5.41 4.98 -7.20
C SER A 86 6.86 5.15 -7.66
N ILE A 87 7.16 6.26 -8.34
CA ILE A 87 8.52 6.62 -8.76
C ILE A 87 9.42 6.83 -7.54
N LEU A 88 8.96 7.52 -6.50
CA LEU A 88 9.73 7.71 -5.26
C LEU A 88 10.06 6.37 -4.59
N CYS A 89 9.10 5.44 -4.52
CA CYS A 89 9.33 4.09 -3.99
C CYS A 89 10.37 3.33 -4.83
N ALA A 90 10.25 3.37 -6.17
CA ALA A 90 11.22 2.74 -7.06
C ALA A 90 12.64 3.31 -6.85
N ARG A 91 12.77 4.65 -6.73
CA ARG A 91 14.06 5.30 -6.44
C ARG A 91 14.70 4.78 -5.15
N GLY A 92 13.90 4.61 -4.10
CA GLY A 92 14.35 4.05 -2.83
C GLY A 92 14.89 2.63 -2.99
N ILE A 93 14.16 1.78 -3.71
CA ILE A 93 14.54 0.37 -3.96
C ILE A 93 15.84 0.27 -4.75
N PHE A 94 15.99 1.08 -5.81
CA PHE A 94 17.18 1.05 -6.66
C PHE A 94 18.40 1.74 -6.06
N GLY A 95 18.32 2.25 -4.82
CA GLY A 95 19.45 2.95 -4.17
C GLY A 95 19.91 4.18 -4.96
N ALA A 96 19.01 4.75 -5.76
CA ALA A 96 19.33 5.69 -6.82
C ALA A 96 19.46 7.12 -6.28
N LYS A 97 20.34 7.30 -5.29
CA LYS A 97 20.59 8.57 -4.58
C LYS A 97 20.95 9.72 -5.53
N ASN A 98 21.53 9.38 -6.68
CA ASN A 98 22.00 10.32 -7.70
C ASN A 98 21.24 10.24 -9.03
N LEU A 99 20.10 9.54 -9.09
CA LEU A 99 19.34 9.47 -10.33
C LEU A 99 18.62 10.80 -10.53
N GLU A 100 19.01 11.55 -11.55
CA GLU A 100 18.37 12.81 -11.93
C GLU A 100 16.84 12.61 -12.00
N PHE A 101 16.08 13.47 -11.30
CA PHE A 101 14.61 13.41 -11.27
C PHE A 101 14.02 13.40 -12.69
N TYR A 102 14.66 14.14 -13.59
CA TYR A 102 14.32 14.24 -15.01
C TYR A 102 14.40 12.90 -15.76
N ILE A 103 15.33 11.99 -15.42
CA ILE A 103 15.47 10.71 -16.12
C ILE A 103 14.27 9.80 -15.85
N LEU A 104 13.69 9.86 -14.65
CA LEU A 104 12.52 9.06 -14.31
C LEU A 104 11.20 9.66 -14.80
N PHE A 105 11.13 10.98 -14.87
CA PHE A 105 9.93 11.70 -15.30
C PHE A 105 9.82 11.78 -16.83
N PHE A 106 10.93 11.86 -17.56
CA PHE A 106 10.98 11.96 -19.03
C PHE A 106 11.50 10.70 -19.74
N GLY A 107 12.37 9.91 -19.12
CA GLY A 107 13.02 8.75 -19.75
C GLY A 107 12.22 7.45 -19.65
N VAL A 108 11.36 7.34 -18.63
CA VAL A 108 10.31 6.33 -18.60
C VAL A 108 9.06 7.01 -19.14
N HIS A 109 8.59 6.62 -20.32
CA HIS A 109 7.34 7.07 -20.93
C HIS A 109 6.11 6.64 -20.08
N ILE A 110 6.05 7.01 -18.80
CA ILE A 110 4.95 6.71 -17.88
C ILE A 110 3.79 7.69 -18.13
N PHE A 111 4.09 8.85 -18.70
CA PHE A 111 3.08 9.77 -19.24
C PHE A 111 3.21 9.79 -20.77
N PRO A 112 2.18 9.36 -21.52
CA PRO A 112 2.05 9.75 -22.91
C PRO A 112 2.13 11.27 -22.94
N ARG A 113 3.02 11.81 -23.78
CA ARG A 113 3.19 13.25 -24.00
C ARG A 113 1.82 13.92 -24.17
N TYR A 114 1.37 14.69 -23.19
CA TYR A 114 0.35 15.70 -23.38
C TYR A 114 0.96 17.07 -23.16
N TYR A 115 1.90 17.41 -24.06
CA TYR A 115 2.28 18.79 -24.33
C TYR A 115 2.59 18.94 -25.83
N GLY A 116 1.68 19.62 -26.53
CA GLY A 116 1.98 20.41 -27.73
C GLY A 116 1.60 19.79 -29.08
N GLU A 117 0.42 20.16 -29.59
CA GLU A 117 0.39 20.95 -30.82
C GLU A 117 -0.29 22.28 -30.48
N GLY A 118 0.46 23.37 -30.65
CA GLY A 118 -0.05 24.72 -30.80
C GLY A 118 0.01 25.11 -32.27
#